data_AF-A0AAV0TGH7-F1
#
_entry.id   AF-A0AAV0TGH7-F1
#
_cell.length_a   1.000
_cell.length_b   1.000
_cell.length_c   1.000
_cell.angle_alpha   90.00
_cell.angle_beta   90.00
_cell.angle_gamma   90.00
#
_symmetry.space_group_name_H-M   'P 1'
#
loop_
_entity.id
_entity.type
_entity.pdbx_description
1 polymer ?
#
loop_
_entity_poly.entity_id
_entity_poly.type
_entity_poly.pdbx_seq_one_letter_code
_entity_poly.pdbx_strand_id
1 'polypeptide(L)'
;MEYENSLIIKTVIFQFVNNYEGLFYVAFLKEGCEGCDVSCMQELVYMLAIVLCSRLFVGNIAEVAVPRLFVYFSRYQLLGHLNDYKQSNAVRELFMAQYDWHGTFDDYTEMALQFGFTTMFVVAFPFAPMLSYVNNYFDIRLDACHLIFESRRPHPCKVRSMGYLYQVLQAFEAISVCTDDAVIIFTGDFFNHLEMPTRVWMFTIFINGMFMFKYFLEICIANVPEDVTGQPVT
;
A
#
# COMPACT_ATOMS: atom_id res chain seq x y z
N MET A 1 10.95 -5.69 19.26
CA MET A 1 10.86 -4.25 18.93
C MET A 1 11.97 -3.79 17.99
N GLU A 2 13.25 -3.62 18.38
CA GLU A 2 14.28 -3.11 17.43
C GLU A 2 14.49 -3.98 16.18
N TYR A 3 14.46 -5.30 16.34
CA TYR A 3 14.54 -6.25 15.22
C TYR A 3 13.34 -6.11 14.26
N GLU A 4 12.12 -6.07 14.79
CA GLU A 4 10.88 -5.93 14.01
C GLU A 4 10.88 -4.61 13.24
N ASN A 5 11.26 -3.50 13.88
CA ASN A 5 11.33 -2.19 13.24
C ASN A 5 12.34 -2.16 12.08
N SER A 6 13.49 -2.81 12.27
CA SER A 6 14.52 -2.92 11.22
C SER A 6 14.05 -3.80 10.07
N LEU A 7 13.26 -4.85 10.35
CA LEU A 7 12.66 -5.70 9.32
C LEU A 7 11.62 -4.93 8.52
N ILE A 8 10.72 -4.20 9.19
CA ILE A 8 9.68 -3.38 8.58
C ILE A 8 10.28 -2.43 7.55
N ILE A 9 11.27 -1.63 7.96
CA ILE A 9 11.88 -0.61 7.08
C ILE A 9 12.56 -1.27 5.87
N LYS A 10 13.32 -2.35 6.08
CA LYS A 10 14.03 -3.03 5.00
C LYS A 10 13.08 -3.66 3.99
N THR A 11 12.03 -4.33 4.46
CA THR A 11 11.03 -4.96 3.60
C THR A 11 10.25 -3.92 2.83
N VAL A 12 9.80 -2.84 3.47
CA VAL A 12 9.07 -1.75 2.82
C VAL A 12 9.93 -1.08 1.74
N ILE A 13 11.20 -0.77 2.03
CA ILE A 13 12.09 -0.17 1.02
C ILE A 13 12.29 -1.10 -0.18
N PHE A 14 12.53 -2.39 0.08
CA PHE A 14 12.69 -3.37 -0.98
C PHE A 14 11.43 -3.49 -1.85
N GLN A 15 10.26 -3.59 -1.21
CA GLN A 15 9.00 -3.65 -1.92
C GLN A 15 8.71 -2.36 -2.67
N PHE A 16 9.02 -1.19 -2.08
CA PHE A 16 8.86 0.10 -2.75
C PHE A 16 9.67 0.15 -4.04
N VAL A 17 10.98 -0.15 -3.99
CA VAL A 17 11.81 -0.14 -5.20
C VAL A 17 11.23 -1.10 -6.24
N ASN A 18 10.96 -2.35 -5.89
CA ASN A 18 10.47 -3.34 -6.85
C ASN A 18 9.09 -3.00 -7.46
N ASN A 19 8.21 -2.34 -6.70
CA ASN A 19 6.86 -2.02 -7.17
C ASN A 19 6.81 -0.73 -7.98
N TYR A 20 7.65 0.27 -7.66
CA TYR A 20 7.59 1.59 -8.27
C TYR A 20 8.70 1.88 -9.28
N GLU A 21 9.79 1.12 -9.31
CA GLU A 21 10.94 1.36 -10.20
C GLU A 21 10.51 1.50 -11.66
N GLY A 22 9.64 0.61 -12.16
CA GLY A 22 9.12 0.69 -13.52
C GLY A 22 8.32 1.98 -13.79
N LEU A 23 7.54 2.45 -12.81
CA LEU A 23 6.77 3.70 -12.94
C LEU A 23 7.70 4.92 -12.94
N PHE A 24 8.68 4.96 -12.03
CA PHE A 24 9.70 6.03 -11.99
C PHE A 24 10.55 6.06 -13.28
N TYR A 25 10.89 4.88 -13.81
CA TYR A 25 11.61 4.77 -15.07
C TYR A 25 10.82 5.40 -16.23
N VAL A 26 9.55 5.01 -16.40
CA VAL A 26 8.70 5.55 -17.47
C VAL A 26 8.42 7.03 -17.29
N ALA A 27 8.19 7.48 -16.05
CA ALA A 27 7.85 8.87 -15.77
C ALA A 27 9.01 9.85 -16.01
N PHE A 28 10.26 9.48 -15.67
CA PHE A 28 11.36 10.43 -15.60
C PHE A 28 12.59 10.10 -16.44
N LEU A 29 12.85 8.83 -16.75
CA LEU A 29 14.09 8.41 -17.41
C LEU A 29 13.88 8.00 -18.87
N LYS A 30 12.75 7.36 -19.17
CA LYS A 30 12.49 6.75 -20.47
C LYS A 30 12.57 7.74 -21.64
N GLU A 31 12.02 8.95 -21.48
CA GLU A 31 12.05 9.99 -22.52
C GLU A 31 13.48 10.35 -22.94
N GLY A 32 14.41 10.44 -21.98
CA GLY A 32 15.81 10.81 -22.25
C GLY A 32 16.69 9.66 -22.76
N CYS A 33 16.32 8.41 -22.48
CA CYS A 33 17.12 7.24 -22.84
C CYS A 33 16.68 6.58 -24.15
N GLU A 34 15.37 6.30 -24.29
CA GLU A 34 14.82 5.47 -25.36
C GLU A 34 13.77 6.22 -26.20
N GLY A 35 13.23 7.32 -25.66
CA GLY A 35 12.06 7.98 -26.22
C GLY A 35 10.76 7.23 -25.91
N CYS A 36 9.63 7.84 -26.25
CA CYS A 36 8.30 7.25 -26.08
C CYS A 36 7.57 7.24 -27.44
N ASP A 37 6.91 6.13 -27.77
CA ASP A 37 6.27 5.95 -29.08
C ASP A 37 5.05 6.87 -29.27
N VAL A 38 4.23 7.02 -28.23
CA VAL A 38 3.00 7.85 -28.25
C VAL A 38 3.10 9.00 -27.26
N SER A 39 3.18 8.69 -25.97
CA SER A 39 3.40 9.65 -24.89
C SER A 39 3.78 8.89 -23.62
N CYS A 40 4.84 9.30 -22.94
CA CYS A 40 5.26 8.66 -21.69
C CYS A 40 4.16 8.77 -20.61
N MET A 41 3.37 9.85 -20.63
CA MET A 41 2.22 10.01 -19.72
C MET A 41 1.16 8.94 -19.96
N GLN A 42 0.87 8.60 -21.22
CA GLN A 42 -0.14 7.60 -21.53
C GLN A 42 0.33 6.18 -21.17
N GLU A 43 1.61 5.89 -21.38
CA GLU A 43 2.21 4.63 -20.91
C GLU A 43 2.15 4.51 -19.38
N LEU A 44 2.45 5.59 -18.65
CA LEU A 44 2.35 5.64 -17.20
C LEU A 44 0.91 5.36 -16.73
N VAL A 45 -0.09 5.96 -17.39
CA VAL A 45 -1.51 5.68 -17.12
C VAL A 45 -1.86 4.22 -17.31
N TYR A 46 -1.41 3.59 -18.40
CA TYR A 46 -1.67 2.17 -18.63
C TYR A 46 -1.01 1.27 -17.57
N MET A 47 0.22 1.56 -17.17
CA MET A 47 0.89 0.80 -16.13
C MET A 47 0.16 0.90 -14.79
N LEU A 48 -0.24 2.12 -14.38
CA LEU A 48 -1.02 2.34 -13.16
C LEU A 48 -2.38 1.61 -13.20
N ALA A 49 -3.10 1.72 -14.33
CA ALA A 49 -4.38 1.05 -14.50
C ALA A 49 -4.25 -0.48 -14.45
N ILE A 50 -3.21 -1.05 -15.06
CA ILE A 50 -2.94 -2.50 -15.03
C ILE A 50 -2.60 -2.94 -13.60
N VAL A 51 -1.74 -2.21 -12.88
CA VAL A 51 -1.35 -2.56 -11.51
C VAL A 51 -2.56 -2.49 -10.57
N LEU A 52 -3.35 -1.42 -10.60
CA LEU A 52 -4.52 -1.28 -9.74
C LEU A 52 -5.64 -2.29 -10.09
N CYS A 53 -5.90 -2.54 -11.37
CA CYS A 53 -6.85 -3.57 -11.79
C CYS A 53 -6.35 -4.97 -11.42
N SER A 54 -5.06 -5.25 -11.55
CA SER A 54 -4.52 -6.56 -11.19
C SER A 54 -4.63 -6.82 -9.68
N ARG A 55 -4.42 -5.81 -8.83
CA ARG A 55 -4.74 -5.92 -7.39
C ARG A 55 -6.23 -6.20 -7.15
N LEU A 56 -7.10 -5.42 -7.79
CA LEU A 56 -8.55 -5.57 -7.64
C LEU A 56 -9.08 -6.94 -8.04
N PHE A 57 -8.55 -7.54 -9.11
CA PHE A 57 -9.04 -8.84 -9.58
C PHE A 57 -8.15 -9.99 -9.14
N VAL A 58 -6.86 -9.94 -9.46
CA VAL A 58 -5.93 -11.05 -9.22
C VAL A 58 -5.58 -11.15 -7.74
N GLY A 59 -5.34 -10.03 -7.05
CA GLY A 59 -5.07 -10.00 -5.62
C GLY A 59 -6.21 -10.64 -4.83
N ASN A 60 -7.41 -10.06 -4.96
CA ASN A 60 -8.63 -10.56 -4.31
C ASN A 60 -8.95 -12.03 -4.63
N ILE A 61 -8.74 -12.49 -5.87
CA ILE A 61 -8.93 -13.90 -6.22
C ILE A 61 -7.87 -14.78 -5.58
N ALA A 62 -6.60 -14.38 -5.62
CA ALA A 62 -5.50 -15.16 -5.06
C ALA A 62 -5.66 -15.30 -3.54
N GLU A 63 -6.04 -14.23 -2.85
CA GLU A 63 -6.27 -14.23 -1.41
C GLU A 63 -7.32 -15.27 -0.97
N VAL A 64 -8.40 -15.44 -1.74
CA VAL A 64 -9.42 -16.47 -1.47
C VAL A 64 -8.99 -17.87 -1.95
N ALA A 65 -8.37 -17.95 -3.12
CA ALA A 65 -8.08 -19.22 -3.78
C ALA A 65 -6.91 -19.96 -3.13
N VAL A 66 -5.82 -19.26 -2.81
CA VAL A 66 -4.58 -19.84 -2.28
C VAL A 66 -4.80 -20.61 -0.96
N PRO A 67 -5.38 -20.04 0.10
CA PRO A 67 -5.57 -20.75 1.37
C PRO A 67 -6.52 -21.94 1.21
N ARG A 68 -7.60 -21.78 0.43
CA ARG A 68 -8.56 -22.87 0.17
C ARG A 68 -7.93 -24.03 -0.61
N LEU A 69 -7.11 -23.73 -1.61
CA LEU A 69 -6.36 -24.73 -2.36
C LEU A 69 -5.35 -25.43 -1.45
N PHE A 70 -4.60 -24.69 -0.63
CA PHE A 70 -3.65 -25.28 0.31
C PHE A 70 -4.34 -26.25 1.28
N VAL A 71 -5.46 -25.84 1.90
CA VAL A 71 -6.26 -26.71 2.79
C VAL A 71 -6.78 -27.93 2.04
N TYR A 72 -7.28 -27.75 0.81
CA TYR A 72 -7.75 -28.87 -0.01
C TYR A 72 -6.63 -29.90 -0.28
N PHE A 73 -5.44 -29.44 -0.67
CA PHE A 73 -4.29 -30.32 -0.92
C PHE A 73 -3.77 -30.99 0.37
N SER A 74 -3.64 -30.25 1.48
CA SER A 74 -3.23 -30.81 2.76
C SER A 74 -4.21 -31.87 3.25
N ARG A 75 -5.53 -31.65 3.10
CA ARG A 75 -6.55 -32.65 3.42
C ARG A 75 -6.39 -33.90 2.56
N TYR A 76 -6.14 -33.75 1.26
CA TYR A 76 -5.94 -34.91 0.38
C TYR A 76 -4.75 -35.77 0.81
N GLN A 77 -3.66 -35.15 1.27
CA GLN A 77 -2.49 -35.87 1.83
C GLN A 77 -2.78 -36.54 3.18
N LEU A 78 -3.65 -35.96 4.02
CA LEU A 78 -3.99 -36.44 5.37
C LEU A 78 -5.20 -37.40 5.41
N LEU A 79 -5.99 -37.48 4.34
CA LEU A 79 -7.24 -38.25 4.22
C LEU A 79 -7.06 -39.78 4.30
N GLY A 80 -5.82 -40.29 4.30
CA GLY A 80 -5.53 -41.71 4.52
C GLY A 80 -5.62 -42.18 5.98
N HIS A 81 -5.55 -41.27 6.97
CA HIS A 81 -5.37 -41.63 8.39
C HIS A 81 -6.38 -41.02 9.39
N LEU A 82 -7.34 -40.19 8.94
CA LEU A 82 -8.15 -39.34 9.82
C LEU A 82 -9.64 -39.71 9.95
N ASN A 83 -10.05 -40.91 9.51
CA ASN A 83 -11.47 -41.32 9.63
C ASN A 83 -11.91 -41.54 11.10
N ASP A 84 -10.96 -41.64 12.03
CA ASP A 84 -11.22 -41.99 13.43
C ASP A 84 -11.22 -40.78 14.39
N TYR A 85 -10.72 -39.63 13.94
CA TYR A 85 -10.58 -38.45 14.80
C TYR A 85 -11.80 -37.55 14.66
N LYS A 86 -12.88 -37.92 15.36
CA LYS A 86 -14.08 -37.09 15.59
C LYS A 86 -13.72 -35.76 16.27
N GLN A 87 -13.28 -34.82 15.45
CA GLN A 87 -13.48 -33.37 15.40
C GLN A 87 -13.89 -32.66 16.71
N SER A 88 -12.99 -32.63 17.70
CA SER A 88 -13.00 -31.57 18.70
C SER A 88 -12.58 -30.24 18.05
N ASN A 89 -13.11 -29.11 18.53
CA ASN A 89 -12.79 -27.77 18.01
C ASN A 89 -11.27 -27.50 17.99
N ALA A 90 -10.54 -28.02 18.98
CA ALA A 90 -9.08 -27.89 19.07
C ALA A 90 -8.33 -28.55 17.90
N VAL A 91 -8.86 -29.66 17.36
CA VAL A 91 -8.30 -30.36 16.21
C VAL A 91 -8.46 -29.53 14.95
N ARG A 92 -9.61 -28.88 14.80
CA ARG A 92 -9.90 -28.02 13.65
C ARG A 92 -8.96 -26.82 13.64
N GLU A 93 -8.73 -26.21 14.80
CA GLU A 93 -7.76 -25.10 14.95
C GLU A 93 -6.34 -25.54 14.59
N LEU A 94 -5.92 -26.77 14.92
CA LEU A 94 -4.59 -27.28 14.55
C LEU A 94 -4.33 -27.29 13.03
N PHE A 95 -5.36 -27.36 12.18
CA PHE A 95 -5.19 -27.34 10.72
C PHE A 95 -5.39 -25.95 10.09
N MET A 96 -5.69 -24.92 10.88
CA MET A 96 -5.81 -23.54 10.42
C MET A 96 -4.43 -22.85 10.36
N ALA A 97 -4.33 -21.80 9.54
CA ALA A 97 -3.12 -20.99 9.41
C ALA A 97 -2.85 -20.19 10.69
N GLN A 98 -1.58 -19.95 11.01
CA GLN A 98 -1.20 -19.11 12.15
C GLN A 98 -1.09 -17.66 11.70
N TYR A 99 -1.89 -16.79 12.30
CA TYR A 99 -1.87 -15.35 12.05
C TYR A 99 -1.16 -14.65 13.22
N ASP A 100 0.15 -14.43 13.06
CA ASP A 100 0.99 -13.74 14.03
C ASP A 100 1.25 -12.28 13.59
N TRP A 101 2.13 -11.57 14.31
CA TRP A 101 2.53 -10.20 13.99
C TRP A 101 3.03 -10.02 12.54
N HIS A 102 3.64 -11.07 11.95
CA HIS A 102 4.07 -11.07 10.56
C HIS A 102 2.90 -10.92 9.58
N GLY A 103 1.78 -11.61 9.82
CA GLY A 103 0.59 -11.50 8.97
C GLY A 103 0.03 -10.08 8.99
N THR A 104 -0.12 -9.50 10.19
CA THR A 104 -0.54 -8.10 10.33
C THR A 104 0.43 -7.12 9.67
N PHE A 105 1.74 -7.39 9.71
CA PHE A 105 2.74 -6.57 9.03
C PHE A 105 2.60 -6.63 7.51
N ASP A 106 2.40 -7.83 6.96
CA ASP A 106 2.22 -8.03 5.52
C ASP A 106 0.95 -7.30 5.03
N ASP A 107 -0.18 -7.45 5.73
CA ASP A 107 -1.44 -6.76 5.42
C ASP A 107 -1.27 -5.23 5.43
N TYR A 108 -0.60 -4.68 6.46
CA TYR A 108 -0.32 -3.25 6.51
C TYR A 108 0.64 -2.78 5.41
N THR A 109 1.60 -3.61 5.02
CA THR A 109 2.54 -3.27 3.96
C THR A 109 1.84 -3.26 2.61
N GLU A 110 0.93 -4.20 2.37
CA GLU A 110 0.08 -4.22 1.18
C GLU A 110 -0.76 -2.93 1.08
N MET A 111 -1.38 -2.52 2.18
CA MET A 111 -2.14 -1.28 2.28
C MET A 111 -1.26 -0.03 2.09
N ALA A 112 -0.05 0.00 2.65
CA ALA A 112 0.90 1.10 2.47
C ALA A 112 1.36 1.23 1.01
N LEU A 113 1.61 0.11 0.33
CA LEU A 113 1.89 0.11 -1.10
C LEU A 113 0.67 0.59 -1.90
N GLN A 114 -0.55 0.17 -1.56
CA GLN A 114 -1.74 0.65 -2.26
C GLN A 114 -1.94 2.16 -2.09
N PHE A 115 -1.67 2.68 -0.88
CA PHE A 115 -1.67 4.11 -0.62
C PHE A 115 -0.68 4.85 -1.54
N GLY A 116 0.53 4.32 -1.72
CA GLY A 116 1.50 4.89 -2.66
C GLY A 116 1.01 4.91 -4.11
N PHE A 117 0.46 3.81 -4.64
CA PHE A 117 -0.08 3.77 -6.00
C PHE A 117 -1.28 4.68 -6.21
N THR A 118 -1.97 5.03 -5.12
CA THR A 118 -3.13 5.93 -5.14
C THR A 118 -2.72 7.40 -5.12
N THR A 119 -1.65 7.71 -4.40
CA THR A 119 -1.21 9.09 -4.16
C THR A 119 -0.14 9.50 -5.15
N MET A 120 0.91 8.69 -5.31
CA MET A 120 1.96 8.93 -6.30
C MET A 120 1.37 8.77 -7.70
N PHE A 121 1.61 9.74 -8.57
CA PHE A 121 1.13 9.77 -9.95
C PHE A 121 -0.39 9.99 -10.09
N VAL A 122 -1.05 10.53 -9.07
CA VAL A 122 -2.49 10.85 -9.13
C VAL A 122 -2.81 11.87 -10.23
N VAL A 123 -1.84 12.73 -10.56
CA VAL A 123 -1.93 13.69 -11.66
C VAL A 123 -2.09 12.97 -13.01
N ALA A 124 -1.38 11.85 -13.20
CA ALA A 124 -1.45 11.07 -14.42
C ALA A 124 -2.76 10.26 -14.48
N PHE A 125 -3.14 9.61 -13.39
CA PHE A 125 -4.33 8.75 -13.32
C PHE A 125 -5.28 9.15 -12.19
N PRO A 126 -6.21 10.10 -12.43
CA PRO A 126 -7.08 10.65 -11.39
C PRO A 126 -8.14 9.66 -10.87
N PHE A 127 -8.37 8.54 -11.55
CA PHE A 127 -9.29 7.49 -11.11
C PHE A 127 -8.65 6.51 -10.11
N ALA A 128 -7.35 6.63 -9.80
CA ALA A 128 -6.67 5.76 -8.84
C ALA A 128 -7.39 5.67 -7.49
N PRO A 129 -7.81 6.79 -6.85
CA PRO A 129 -8.48 6.72 -5.55
C PRO A 129 -9.83 5.99 -5.59
N MET A 130 -10.55 6.08 -6.72
CA MET A 130 -11.81 5.36 -6.89
C MET A 130 -11.57 3.85 -6.97
N LEU A 131 -10.54 3.40 -7.71
CA LEU A 131 -10.18 1.98 -7.79
C LEU A 131 -9.72 1.45 -6.43
N SER A 132 -8.88 2.20 -5.72
CA SER A 132 -8.40 1.85 -4.38
C SER A 132 -9.51 1.78 -3.35
N TYR A 133 -10.52 2.65 -3.45
CA TYR A 133 -11.70 2.58 -2.59
C TYR A 133 -12.50 1.29 -2.81
N VAL A 134 -12.70 0.89 -4.07
CA VAL A 134 -13.37 -0.37 -4.40
C VAL A 134 -12.54 -1.56 -3.93
N ASN A 135 -11.21 -1.53 -4.09
CA ASN A 135 -10.35 -2.59 -3.60
C ASN A 135 -10.46 -2.73 -2.07
N ASN A 136 -10.30 -1.62 -1.34
CA ASN A 136 -10.44 -1.60 0.12
C ASN A 136 -11.79 -2.14 0.61
N TYR A 137 -12.88 -1.93 -0.15
CA TYR A 137 -14.17 -2.50 0.19
C TYR A 137 -14.17 -4.03 0.15
N PHE A 138 -13.50 -4.62 -0.84
CA PHE A 138 -13.33 -6.07 -0.93
C PHE A 138 -12.32 -6.58 0.10
N ASP A 139 -11.15 -5.94 0.23
CA ASP A 139 -10.09 -6.33 1.17
C ASP A 139 -10.63 -6.45 2.60
N ILE A 140 -11.40 -5.44 3.09
CA ILE A 140 -12.02 -5.49 4.43
C ILE A 140 -12.89 -6.74 4.63
N ARG A 141 -13.58 -7.21 3.58
CA ARG A 141 -14.42 -8.41 3.66
C ARG A 141 -13.61 -9.69 3.57
N LEU A 142 -12.56 -9.70 2.76
CA LEU A 142 -11.67 -10.85 2.57
C LEU A 142 -10.80 -11.08 3.81
N ASP A 143 -10.17 -10.02 4.34
CA ASP A 143 -9.42 -10.04 5.59
C ASP A 143 -10.28 -10.55 6.76
N ALA A 144 -11.53 -10.07 6.86
CA ALA A 144 -12.47 -10.55 7.87
C ALA A 144 -12.77 -12.06 7.71
N CYS A 145 -12.93 -12.54 6.48
CA CYS A 145 -13.12 -13.96 6.22
C CYS A 145 -11.86 -14.79 6.56
N HIS A 146 -10.68 -14.30 6.17
CA HIS A 146 -9.39 -14.93 6.44
C HIS A 146 -9.15 -15.07 7.96
N LEU A 147 -9.45 -14.03 8.73
CA LEU A 147 -9.31 -14.04 10.20
C LEU A 147 -10.34 -14.93 10.91
N ILE A 148 -11.58 -15.01 10.41
CA ILE A 148 -12.67 -15.76 11.08
C ILE A 148 -12.65 -17.25 10.72
N PHE A 149 -12.37 -17.58 9.46
CA PHE A 149 -12.58 -18.94 8.94
C PHE A 149 -11.29 -19.71 8.65
N GLU A 150 -10.18 -19.03 8.41
CA GLU A 150 -8.95 -19.64 7.88
C GLU A 150 -7.77 -19.55 8.86
N SER A 151 -7.78 -18.53 9.72
CA SER A 151 -6.78 -18.31 10.75
C SER A 151 -7.17 -18.93 12.11
N ARG A 152 -6.16 -19.42 12.82
CA ARG A 152 -6.28 -19.71 14.27
C ARG A 152 -6.49 -18.40 15.01
N ARG A 153 -7.21 -18.45 16.13
CA ARG A 153 -7.43 -17.26 16.97
C ARG A 153 -6.08 -16.67 17.42
N PRO A 154 -5.73 -15.45 17.00
CA PRO A 154 -4.49 -14.82 17.43
C PRO A 154 -4.57 -14.41 18.90
N HIS A 155 -3.41 -14.35 19.57
CA HIS A 155 -3.34 -13.84 20.92
C HIS A 155 -3.50 -12.32 20.94
N PRO A 156 -4.41 -11.77 21.77
CA PRO A 156 -4.63 -10.33 21.82
C PRO A 156 -3.41 -9.61 22.42
N CYS A 157 -2.83 -8.69 21.65
CA CYS A 157 -1.74 -7.82 22.09
C CYS A 157 -2.24 -6.38 22.23
N LYS A 158 -1.89 -5.70 23.32
CA LYS A 158 -2.22 -4.28 23.50
C LYS A 158 -1.20 -3.43 22.75
N VAL A 159 -1.66 -2.65 21.78
CA VAL A 159 -0.83 -1.73 20.99
C VAL A 159 -1.43 -0.33 21.08
N ARG A 160 -0.57 0.69 21.25
CA ARG A 160 -1.00 2.09 21.42
C ARG A 160 -1.17 2.83 20.09
N SER A 161 -0.44 2.43 19.06
CA SER A 161 -0.39 3.11 17.76
C SER A 161 0.09 2.17 16.67
N MET A 162 -0.16 2.52 15.40
CA MET A 162 0.32 1.81 14.21
C MET A 162 1.86 1.68 14.14
N GLY A 163 2.61 2.49 14.90
CA GLY A 163 4.07 2.35 15.03
C GLY A 163 4.81 2.89 13.82
N TYR A 164 5.84 2.16 13.35
CA TYR A 164 6.71 2.58 12.25
C TYR A 164 5.99 2.69 10.90
N LEU A 165 4.89 1.96 10.71
CA LEU A 165 4.09 2.07 9.50
C LEU A 165 3.50 3.47 9.30
N TYR A 166 3.22 4.20 10.39
CA TYR A 166 2.80 5.59 10.28
C TYR A 166 3.91 6.48 9.69
N GLN A 167 5.16 6.27 10.11
CA GLN A 167 6.31 6.98 9.55
C GLN A 167 6.54 6.60 8.08
N VAL A 168 6.29 5.34 7.71
CA VAL A 168 6.31 4.89 6.31
C VAL A 168 5.26 5.65 5.48
N LEU A 169 4.02 5.74 5.96
CA LEU A 169 2.97 6.48 5.26
C LEU A 169 3.31 7.97 5.09
N GLN A 170 3.89 8.61 6.11
CA GLN A 170 4.38 9.99 6.01
C GLN A 170 5.50 10.14 4.97
N ALA A 171 6.40 9.15 4.87
CA ALA A 171 7.44 9.14 3.84
C ALA A 171 6.85 8.99 2.43
N PHE A 172 5.86 8.09 2.26
CA PHE A 172 5.14 7.92 1.01
C PHE A 172 4.41 9.21 0.58
N GLU A 173 3.76 9.89 1.52
CA GLU A 173 3.11 11.18 1.27
C GLU A 173 4.12 12.25 0.82
N ALA A 174 5.26 12.36 1.49
CA ALA A 174 6.32 13.29 1.08
C ALA A 174 6.86 12.96 -0.33
N ILE A 175 7.08 11.67 -0.63
CA ILE A 175 7.51 11.22 -1.97
C ILE A 175 6.43 11.50 -3.02
N SER A 176 5.14 11.35 -2.68
CA SER A 176 4.02 11.66 -3.57
C SER A 176 4.04 13.12 -3.99
N VAL A 177 4.15 14.05 -3.05
CA VAL A 177 4.22 15.49 -3.36
C VAL A 177 5.37 15.79 -4.33
N CYS A 178 6.55 15.22 -4.08
CA CYS A 178 7.70 15.38 -4.98
C CYS A 178 7.43 14.79 -6.37
N THR A 179 6.84 13.60 -6.42
CA THR A 179 6.62 12.84 -7.65
C THR A 179 5.55 13.51 -8.53
N ASP A 180 4.43 13.91 -7.94
CA ASP A 180 3.32 14.55 -8.67
C ASP A 180 3.74 15.90 -9.24
N ASP A 181 4.47 16.72 -8.47
CA ASP A 181 5.02 17.98 -8.95
C ASP A 181 6.03 17.76 -10.08
N ALA A 182 6.92 16.77 -9.93
CA ALA A 182 7.86 16.41 -10.98
C ALA A 182 7.14 15.92 -12.25
N VAL A 183 6.09 15.11 -12.14
CA VAL A 183 5.29 14.66 -13.29
C VAL A 183 4.60 15.83 -13.97
N ILE A 184 4.02 16.77 -13.23
CA ILE A 184 3.38 17.97 -13.80
C ILE A 184 4.39 18.78 -14.63
N ILE A 185 5.59 18.99 -14.09
CA ILE A 185 6.55 19.94 -14.64
C ILE A 185 7.46 19.32 -15.70
N PHE A 186 7.92 18.08 -15.48
CA PHE A 186 8.90 17.40 -16.34
C PHE A 186 8.27 16.48 -17.37
N THR A 187 7.21 15.75 -17.02
CA THR A 187 6.60 14.75 -17.90
C THR A 187 5.34 15.28 -18.60
N GLY A 188 4.62 16.22 -17.98
CA GLY A 188 3.38 16.78 -18.51
C GLY A 188 3.58 17.77 -19.66
N ASP A 189 2.63 17.80 -20.59
CA ASP A 189 2.68 18.68 -21.78
C ASP A 189 2.50 20.18 -21.47
N PHE A 190 2.08 20.53 -20.25
CA PHE A 190 1.71 21.89 -19.87
C PHE A 190 2.87 22.89 -19.95
N PHE A 191 4.07 22.47 -19.52
CA PHE A 191 5.23 23.36 -19.37
C PHE A 191 6.37 23.06 -20.36
N ASN A 192 6.13 22.21 -21.36
CA ASN A 192 7.13 21.82 -22.36
C ASN A 192 7.61 22.99 -23.25
N HIS A 193 6.87 24.10 -23.30
CA HIS A 193 7.24 25.30 -24.04
C HIS A 193 8.26 26.19 -23.29
N LEU A 194 8.57 25.89 -22.03
CA LEU A 194 9.47 26.68 -21.19
C LEU A 194 10.86 26.06 -21.15
N GLU A 195 11.88 26.92 -21.03
CA GLU A 195 13.26 26.46 -20.89
C GLU A 195 13.47 25.67 -19.59
N MET A 196 14.40 24.70 -19.65
CA MET A 196 14.77 23.86 -18.49
C MET A 196 15.10 24.62 -17.20
N PRO A 197 15.87 25.73 -17.19
CA PRO A 197 16.11 26.49 -15.95
C PRO A 197 14.81 27.02 -15.33
N THR A 198 13.87 27.49 -16.15
CA THR A 198 12.57 27.99 -15.67
C THR A 198 11.74 26.86 -15.09
N ARG A 199 11.74 25.67 -15.71
CA ARG A 199 11.05 24.47 -15.18
C ARG A 199 11.59 24.05 -13.82
N VAL A 200 12.91 24.04 -13.63
CA VAL A 200 13.54 23.69 -12.34
C VAL A 200 13.20 24.72 -11.25
N TRP A 201 13.16 26.01 -11.58
CA TRP A 201 12.73 27.03 -10.63
C TRP A 201 11.26 26.89 -10.24
N MET A 202 10.38 26.62 -11.20
CA MET A 202 8.96 26.37 -10.91
C MET A 202 8.77 25.15 -10.01
N PHE A 203 9.48 24.04 -10.30
CA PHE A 203 9.46 22.84 -9.46
C PHE A 203 9.90 23.17 -8.04
N THR A 204 11.02 23.88 -7.90
CA THR A 204 11.53 24.29 -6.58
C THR A 204 10.53 25.18 -5.84
N ILE A 205 9.83 26.09 -6.51
CA ILE A 205 8.84 26.96 -5.86
C ILE A 205 7.60 26.15 -5.46
N PHE A 206 7.11 25.27 -6.34
CA PHE A 206 5.89 24.51 -6.11
C PHE A 206 6.07 23.49 -4.99
N ILE A 207 7.14 22.69 -5.03
CA ILE A 207 7.47 21.72 -3.97
C ILE A 207 7.58 22.40 -2.59
N ASN A 208 8.30 23.52 -2.48
CA ASN A 208 8.45 24.25 -1.22
C ASN A 208 7.10 24.83 -0.76
N GLY A 209 6.29 25.35 -1.68
CA GLY A 209 4.94 25.83 -1.40
C GLY A 209 4.03 24.74 -0.85
N MET A 210 4.05 23.56 -1.47
CA MET A 210 3.25 22.40 -1.03
C MET A 210 3.68 21.88 0.34
N PHE A 211 4.98 21.76 0.61
CA PHE A 211 5.47 21.36 1.93
C PHE A 211 5.17 22.42 3.01
N MET A 212 5.27 23.71 2.67
CA MET A 212 4.89 24.79 3.59
C MET A 212 3.40 24.74 3.92
N PHE A 213 2.55 24.53 2.91
CA PHE A 213 1.11 24.37 3.09
C PHE A 213 0.77 23.13 3.95
N LYS A 214 1.42 21.99 3.69
CA LYS A 214 1.30 20.80 4.53
C LYS A 214 1.66 21.09 5.99
N TYR A 215 2.83 21.69 6.22
CA TYR A 215 3.29 22.03 7.58
C TYR A 215 2.33 22.99 8.29
N PHE A 216 1.77 23.96 7.54
CA PHE A 216 0.73 24.85 8.06
C PHE A 216 -0.51 24.06 8.52
N LEU A 217 -1.00 23.11 7.71
CA LEU A 217 -2.13 22.26 8.10
C LEU A 217 -1.83 21.41 9.34
N GLU A 218 -0.62 20.87 9.46
CA GLU A 218 -0.18 20.10 10.64
C GLU A 218 -0.19 20.94 11.92
N ILE A 219 0.11 22.24 11.84
CA ILE A 219 0.00 23.16 13.00
C ILE A 219 -1.46 23.48 13.31
N CYS A 220 -2.30 23.65 12.29
CA CYS A 220 -3.70 24.03 12.48
C CYS A 220 -4.57 22.90 13.04
N ILE A 221 -4.24 21.63 12.73
CA ILE A 221 -5.03 20.47 13.14
C ILE A 221 -4.40 19.83 14.38
N ALA A 222 -5.11 19.89 15.51
CA ALA A 222 -4.64 19.27 16.74
C ALA A 222 -4.57 17.73 16.60
N ASN A 223 -3.45 17.14 17.02
CA ASN A 223 -3.23 15.69 16.98
C ASN A 223 -4.18 14.89 17.91
N VAL A 224 -4.74 15.55 18.92
CA VAL A 224 -5.68 14.93 19.87
C VAL A 224 -6.98 15.72 19.82
N PRO A 225 -8.14 15.06 19.59
CA PRO A 225 -9.42 15.73 19.59
C PRO A 225 -9.78 16.24 21.00
N GLU A 226 -10.48 17.37 21.08
CA GLU A 226 -10.83 18.03 22.34
C GLU A 226 -11.63 17.12 23.27
N ASP A 227 -12.53 16.29 22.73
CA ASP A 227 -13.38 15.35 23.47
C ASP A 227 -12.58 14.33 24.29
N VAL A 228 -11.35 14.00 23.89
CA VAL A 228 -10.48 13.04 24.60
C VAL A 228 -9.68 13.74 25.69
N THR A 229 -9.30 15.01 25.49
CA THR A 229 -8.49 15.76 26.47
C THR A 229 -9.25 16.06 27.76
N GLY A 230 -10.58 16.15 27.71
CA GLY A 230 -11.45 16.40 28.86
C GLY A 230 -11.83 15.15 29.66
N GLN A 231 -11.52 13.94 29.16
CA GLN A 231 -11.86 12.71 29.87
C GLN A 231 -10.88 12.46 31.03
N PRO A 232 -11.36 12.25 32.27
CA PRO A 232 -10.48 11.86 33.37
C PRO A 232 -9.82 10.53 33.05
N VAL A 233 -8.50 10.46 33.20
CA VAL A 233 -7.71 9.24 32.96
C VAL A 233 -8.12 8.19 34.01
N THR A 234 -8.93 7.21 33.60
CA THR A 234 -9.30 6.03 34.41
C THR A 234 -8.30 4.89 34.24
#